data_AF-A0A8S0TD81-F1
#
_entry.id   AF-A0A8S0TD81-F1
#
_cell.length_a   1.000
_cell.length_b   1.000
_cell.length_c   1.000
_cell.angle_alpha   90.00
_cell.angle_beta   90.00
_cell.angle_gamma   90.00
#
_symmetry.space_group_name_H-M   'P 1'
#
loop_
_entity.id
_entity.type
_entity.pdbx_description
1 polymer ?
#
loop_
_entity_poly.entity_id
_entity_poly.type
_entity_poly.pdbx_seq_one_letter_code
_entity_poly.pdbx_strand_id
1 'polypeptide(L)'
;MSSNADHLENGAPKPEAESEQAPPATDPDPDSNDIGIQHTDIQSPDAEEDSKIDDVVESEKVQSVHAEVSNSAAEEISIQPNESEEKEVKRNYVGSESKLKREEGNRTFTMRELLNELKNGDAIEEVDTPQSQTSTQQQNQNDAAMELIDSVTGVDEEGRSRQRILTFAARRYASAIERNPGDYDALYNWALVLQESADNVNPESGSPSKDALLEEACKKYDEATRLCPTLNDAYYNWAIAISDRAKMRGRTKEAEELWKQATKNYEKAVQLNWNSPQALNNWGLALQELSAIVPAREKQTIVKTAISKFRAAIQLQFDFHRAIYNLGTVLYGLAEDMARTGGSMNAKEVSPDELYSQSAIYIAAAHALKPNYSVYTSALKLVRSMLPLPYLKVGYLTAPPAGNPVAPHGDWKHSQFVLNHECLRQMNEVEQRQLSQNLSSKSLDTQMNKSAIKVDIPDIVSVSACADLTLPPGAGLCIDTIQGPVFLIAESWESLDGWFDAIRLVYTIFARGKTDVLAGIITG
;
A
#
# COMPACT_ATOMS: atom_id res chain seq x y z
N MET A 1 88.37 7.31 20.68
CA MET A 1 88.32 6.21 19.69
C MET A 1 86.97 6.38 18.99
N SER A 2 86.82 7.25 17.98
CA SER A 2 87.45 7.24 16.64
C SER A 2 86.86 6.12 15.77
N SER A 3 86.44 6.28 14.51
CA SER A 3 86.41 7.42 13.54
C SER A 3 85.77 6.89 12.22
N ASN A 4 85.17 7.59 11.26
CA ASN A 4 84.81 9.00 10.93
C ASN A 4 83.80 8.93 9.72
N ALA A 5 83.14 9.95 9.17
CA ALA A 5 82.68 11.31 9.57
C ALA A 5 81.87 11.96 8.41
N ASP A 6 81.38 13.20 8.61
CA ASP A 6 81.08 14.24 7.61
C ASP A 6 79.85 14.11 6.66
N HIS A 7 79.12 15.18 6.28
CA HIS A 7 79.20 16.61 6.62
C HIS A 7 77.84 17.35 6.42
N LEU A 8 77.58 18.36 7.28
CA LEU A 8 76.96 19.70 7.07
C LEU A 8 75.82 19.91 6.02
N GLU A 9 74.63 20.42 6.38
CA GLU A 9 74.23 21.84 6.64
C GLU A 9 74.29 22.78 5.40
N ASN A 10 73.44 23.82 5.20
CA ASN A 10 72.21 24.33 5.82
C ASN A 10 71.53 25.34 4.83
N GLY A 11 70.22 25.67 4.96
CA GLY A 11 69.63 26.79 4.22
C GLY A 11 68.09 26.94 4.24
N ALA A 12 67.58 28.10 4.68
CA ALA A 12 66.15 28.52 4.71
C ALA A 12 66.08 30.07 4.86
N PRO A 13 64.93 30.78 5.05
CA PRO A 13 63.51 30.54 4.67
C PRO A 13 62.76 31.78 4.07
N LYS A 14 61.56 31.57 3.46
CA LYS A 14 60.38 32.51 3.39
C LYS A 14 60.53 33.88 2.63
N PRO A 15 59.47 34.73 2.44
CA PRO A 15 57.99 34.52 2.33
C PRO A 15 57.26 35.36 1.20
N GLU A 16 55.91 35.22 1.11
CA GLU A 16 54.83 36.23 0.80
C GLU A 16 54.79 37.12 -0.50
N ALA A 17 53.57 37.25 -1.11
CA ALA A 17 53.00 38.46 -1.78
C ALA A 17 51.55 38.21 -2.35
N GLU A 18 50.78 39.29 -2.65
CA GLU A 18 49.35 39.29 -3.09
C GLU A 18 49.07 40.14 -4.37
N SER A 19 47.96 39.88 -5.08
CA SER A 19 47.11 40.76 -5.96
C SER A 19 46.10 39.89 -6.78
N GLU A 20 44.82 40.20 -7.06
CA GLU A 20 44.11 41.39 -7.60
C GLU A 20 44.38 41.68 -9.10
N GLN A 21 43.43 42.04 -10.00
CA GLN A 21 42.04 42.52 -9.87
C GLN A 21 41.23 42.44 -11.23
N ALA A 22 39.88 42.41 -11.18
CA ALA A 22 38.88 43.05 -12.09
C ALA A 22 38.52 42.54 -13.54
N PRO A 23 37.37 42.98 -14.16
CA PRO A 23 36.65 42.38 -15.33
C PRO A 23 36.38 43.43 -16.49
N PRO A 24 35.26 43.53 -17.29
CA PRO A 24 34.10 42.66 -17.64
C PRO A 24 33.60 42.63 -19.14
N ALA A 25 32.58 41.77 -19.41
CA ALA A 25 31.38 41.89 -20.30
C ALA A 25 31.39 42.47 -21.76
N THR A 26 30.66 41.81 -22.68
CA THR A 26 29.45 42.33 -23.42
C THR A 26 28.74 41.27 -24.31
N ASP A 27 27.45 41.50 -24.57
CA ASP A 27 26.55 40.83 -25.56
C ASP A 27 26.52 41.64 -26.90
N PRO A 28 26.05 41.13 -28.08
CA PRO A 28 24.60 41.04 -28.34
C PRO A 28 24.06 40.09 -29.47
N ASP A 29 22.73 39.97 -29.53
CA ASP A 29 21.84 39.60 -30.67
C ASP A 29 21.76 40.74 -31.75
N PRO A 30 20.99 40.70 -32.89
CA PRO A 30 19.86 39.81 -33.27
C PRO A 30 19.76 39.34 -34.77
N ASP A 31 18.66 38.62 -35.05
CA ASP A 31 17.75 38.69 -36.23
C ASP A 31 18.07 38.07 -37.62
N SER A 32 17.12 37.23 -38.07
CA SER A 32 16.30 37.35 -39.32
C SER A 32 16.27 36.19 -40.35
N ASN A 33 15.04 35.90 -40.82
CA ASN A 33 14.62 35.45 -42.17
C ASN A 33 15.00 34.04 -42.72
N ASP A 34 14.25 33.40 -43.63
CA ASP A 34 12.81 33.46 -44.05
C ASP A 34 12.49 32.27 -45.03
N ILE A 35 11.20 31.97 -45.28
CA ILE A 35 10.55 31.13 -46.36
C ILE A 35 10.99 29.65 -46.56
N GLY A 36 10.03 28.71 -46.74
CA GLY A 36 10.37 27.42 -47.37
C GLY A 36 9.35 26.26 -47.46
N ILE A 37 8.06 26.46 -47.79
CA ILE A 37 7.11 25.33 -48.02
C ILE A 37 6.98 25.01 -49.52
N GLN A 38 7.14 23.74 -49.91
CA GLN A 38 6.49 23.15 -51.10
C GLN A 38 6.04 21.70 -50.86
N HIS A 39 4.83 21.37 -51.32
CA HIS A 39 4.28 20.01 -51.39
C HIS A 39 4.75 19.28 -52.66
N THR A 40 4.79 17.94 -52.60
CA THR A 40 4.33 17.08 -53.71
C THR A 40 3.70 15.81 -53.15
N ASP A 41 2.51 15.45 -53.65
CA ASP A 41 1.80 14.21 -53.33
C ASP A 41 2.25 13.06 -54.25
N ILE A 42 1.85 11.80 -53.93
CA ILE A 42 1.11 10.87 -54.83
C ILE A 42 1.21 9.37 -54.40
N GLN A 43 0.05 8.70 -54.40
CA GLN A 43 -0.24 7.25 -54.50
C GLN A 43 0.10 6.24 -53.36
N SER A 44 -0.99 5.70 -52.78
CA SER A 44 -1.14 4.26 -52.44
C SER A 44 -1.43 3.41 -53.70
N PRO A 45 -1.46 2.07 -53.60
CA PRO A 45 -2.78 1.40 -53.48
C PRO A 45 -2.83 0.12 -52.60
N ASP A 46 -4.03 -0.14 -52.05
CA ASP A 46 -4.88 -1.36 -52.01
C ASP A 46 -4.26 -2.79 -51.99
N ALA A 47 -4.87 -3.86 -51.44
CA ALA A 47 -6.27 -4.08 -51.00
C ALA A 47 -6.40 -5.21 -49.92
N GLU A 48 -7.59 -5.28 -49.28
CA GLU A 48 -8.48 -6.45 -48.93
C GLU A 48 -7.90 -7.87 -48.63
N GLU A 49 -8.52 -8.79 -47.88
CA GLU A 49 -9.88 -9.03 -47.30
C GLU A 49 -9.76 -9.31 -45.77
N ASP A 50 -10.66 -8.99 -44.84
CA ASP A 50 -12.11 -9.21 -44.61
C ASP A 50 -12.55 -10.63 -44.19
N SER A 51 -13.14 -10.76 -42.99
CA SER A 51 -14.25 -11.70 -42.68
C SER A 51 -14.81 -11.59 -41.23
N LYS A 52 -15.75 -10.64 -41.06
CA LYS A 52 -17.05 -10.77 -40.33
C LYS A 52 -17.18 -11.06 -38.81
N ILE A 53 -18.20 -10.39 -38.28
CA ILE A 53 -18.86 -10.51 -36.98
C ILE A 53 -20.06 -11.47 -37.10
N ASP A 54 -20.47 -12.11 -36.01
CA ASP A 54 -21.86 -12.52 -35.78
C ASP A 54 -22.33 -12.00 -34.41
N ASP A 55 -23.46 -11.28 -34.38
CA ASP A 55 -24.11 -10.78 -33.17
C ASP A 55 -25.15 -11.77 -32.65
N VAL A 56 -25.16 -12.03 -31.34
CA VAL A 56 -26.30 -12.64 -30.65
C VAL A 56 -26.63 -11.84 -29.40
N VAL A 57 -27.77 -11.14 -29.44
CA VAL A 57 -28.38 -10.50 -28.27
C VAL A 57 -29.31 -11.49 -27.60
N GLU A 58 -29.04 -11.85 -26.35
CA GLU A 58 -30.01 -12.51 -25.49
C GLU A 58 -29.98 -11.87 -24.09
N SER A 59 -31.14 -11.72 -23.47
CA SER A 59 -31.34 -10.84 -22.30
C SER A 59 -32.00 -11.58 -21.15
N GLU A 60 -31.21 -11.89 -20.12
CA GLU A 60 -31.67 -12.52 -18.88
C GLU A 60 -31.40 -11.63 -17.65
N LYS A 61 -32.16 -11.89 -16.58
CA LYS A 61 -32.27 -10.99 -15.43
C LYS A 61 -31.13 -11.21 -14.44
N VAL A 62 -30.51 -10.12 -14.00
CA VAL A 62 -29.76 -10.11 -12.74
C VAL A 62 -30.72 -10.34 -11.58
N GLN A 63 -30.67 -11.52 -10.95
CA GLN A 63 -31.25 -11.73 -9.62
C GLN A 63 -30.19 -11.36 -8.56
N SER A 64 -30.56 -10.44 -7.67
CA SER A 64 -29.72 -10.03 -6.55
C SER A 64 -29.63 -11.11 -5.48
N VAL A 65 -28.45 -11.71 -5.31
CA VAL A 65 -28.13 -12.54 -4.16
C VAL A 65 -27.28 -11.72 -3.19
N HIS A 66 -27.85 -11.35 -2.05
CA HIS A 66 -27.08 -10.73 -0.97
C HIS A 66 -26.16 -11.79 -0.34
N ALA A 67 -24.85 -11.56 -0.43
CA ALA A 67 -23.85 -12.29 0.35
C ALA A 67 -23.48 -11.45 1.59
N GLU A 68 -23.84 -11.93 2.79
CA GLU A 68 -23.50 -11.27 4.04
C GLU A 68 -22.02 -11.50 4.39
N VAL A 69 -21.19 -10.46 4.23
CA VAL A 69 -19.75 -10.54 4.51
C VAL A 69 -19.51 -10.66 6.02
N SER A 70 -19.15 -11.87 6.45
CA SER A 70 -18.83 -12.18 7.85
C SER A 70 -17.39 -11.80 8.17
N ASN A 71 -17.20 -10.83 9.07
CA ASN A 71 -15.86 -10.44 9.55
C ASN A 71 -15.26 -11.52 10.48
N SER A 72 -14.30 -12.31 9.98
CA SER A 72 -13.41 -13.14 10.80
C SER A 72 -12.10 -12.39 11.09
N ALA A 73 -11.78 -12.17 12.36
CA ALA A 73 -10.53 -11.53 12.75
C ALA A 73 -9.35 -12.50 12.64
N ALA A 74 -8.41 -12.23 11.73
CA ALA A 74 -7.04 -12.71 11.85
C ALA A 74 -6.26 -11.73 12.75
N GLU A 75 -5.52 -12.24 13.72
CA GLU A 75 -4.72 -11.40 14.62
C GLU A 75 -3.53 -10.76 13.88
N GLU A 76 -3.12 -9.58 14.36
CA GLU A 76 -2.47 -8.59 13.50
C GLU A 76 -0.95 -8.58 13.66
N ILE A 77 -0.21 -8.70 12.55
CA ILE A 77 1.24 -8.41 12.56
C ILE A 77 1.43 -6.92 12.82
N SER A 78 1.93 -6.64 14.02
CA SER A 78 2.00 -5.30 14.59
C SER A 78 3.23 -4.53 14.15
N ILE A 79 3.02 -3.29 13.71
CA ILE A 79 4.02 -2.23 13.90
C ILE A 79 3.77 -1.69 15.32
N GLN A 80 4.59 -2.12 16.29
CA GLN A 80 4.51 -1.57 17.65
C GLN A 80 4.75 -0.05 17.63
N PRO A 81 3.98 0.71 18.43
CA PRO A 81 4.45 0.98 19.78
C PRO A 81 3.73 0.16 20.87
N ASN A 82 4.36 0.03 22.03
CA ASN A 82 3.71 -0.50 23.23
C ASN A 82 2.54 0.39 23.68
N GLU A 83 1.41 -0.22 23.99
CA GLU A 83 0.77 -0.14 25.32
C GLU A 83 -0.33 -1.23 25.42
N SER A 84 -0.59 -1.70 26.64
CA SER A 84 -1.41 -2.89 26.89
C SER A 84 -2.50 -2.64 27.93
N GLU A 85 -3.75 -3.00 27.63
CA GLU A 85 -4.81 -3.10 28.64
C GLU A 85 -5.88 -4.14 28.26
N GLU A 86 -6.50 -4.76 29.27
CA GLU A 86 -7.35 -5.95 29.15
C GLU A 86 -8.86 -5.62 29.09
N LYS A 87 -9.71 -6.55 28.60
CA LYS A 87 -10.57 -7.34 29.53
C LYS A 87 -11.42 -8.47 28.94
N GLU A 88 -11.72 -9.41 29.83
CA GLU A 88 -12.56 -10.60 29.66
C GLU A 88 -14.01 -10.33 29.21
N VAL A 89 -14.58 -11.31 28.50
CA VAL A 89 -15.96 -11.77 28.75
C VAL A 89 -16.02 -13.30 28.73
N LYS A 90 -16.33 -13.92 29.88
CA LYS A 90 -16.59 -15.37 29.98
C LYS A 90 -18.01 -15.72 29.53
N ARG A 91 -18.21 -16.87 28.86
CA ARG A 91 -19.52 -17.56 28.82
C ARG A 91 -19.40 -19.07 28.54
N ASN A 92 -20.13 -19.88 29.31
CA ASN A 92 -20.22 -21.34 29.16
C ASN A 92 -21.44 -21.73 28.31
N TYR A 93 -21.38 -22.86 27.59
CA TYR A 93 -22.43 -23.87 27.35
C TYR A 93 -21.68 -25.07 26.70
N VAL A 94 -21.62 -26.28 27.28
CA VAL A 94 -22.66 -27.33 27.33
C VAL A 94 -23.35 -27.50 25.96
N GLY A 95 -23.16 -28.66 25.33
CA GLY A 95 -23.70 -28.95 23.99
C GLY A 95 -24.39 -30.30 23.88
N SER A 96 -24.98 -30.58 22.72
CA SER A 96 -25.58 -31.88 22.39
C SER A 96 -25.72 -32.10 20.88
N GLU A 97 -25.30 -33.28 20.44
CA GLU A 97 -25.72 -34.01 19.22
C GLU A 97 -25.44 -33.42 17.83
N SER A 98 -25.34 -34.34 16.86
CA SER A 98 -24.83 -34.13 15.51
C SER A 98 -25.92 -34.33 14.44
N LYS A 99 -25.72 -33.71 13.27
CA LYS A 99 -26.34 -34.14 12.01
C LYS A 99 -25.53 -33.65 10.80
N LEU A 100 -24.87 -34.60 10.14
CA LEU A 100 -24.10 -34.36 8.92
C LEU A 100 -25.03 -34.04 7.73
N LYS A 101 -24.77 -32.92 7.07
CA LYS A 101 -25.04 -32.71 5.63
C LYS A 101 -23.89 -31.92 5.03
N ARG A 102 -23.58 -32.18 3.76
CA ARG A 102 -22.53 -31.49 3.00
C ARG A 102 -23.08 -30.17 2.45
N GLU A 103 -22.27 -29.11 2.52
CA GLU A 103 -22.13 -28.00 1.55
C GLU A 103 -21.27 -26.91 2.20
N GLU A 104 -19.95 -26.93 1.97
CA GLU A 104 -19.04 -25.84 2.32
C GLU A 104 -18.11 -25.56 1.13
N GLY A 105 -18.04 -24.28 0.75
CA GLY A 105 -17.03 -23.72 -0.14
C GLY A 105 -16.50 -22.44 0.49
N ASN A 106 -15.21 -22.15 0.29
CA ASN A 106 -14.50 -20.96 0.77
C ASN A 106 -14.78 -20.57 2.23
N ARG A 107 -14.28 -21.38 3.17
CA ARG A 107 -14.17 -21.01 4.58
C ARG A 107 -12.71 -20.97 5.01
N THR A 108 -12.24 -19.79 5.41
CA THR A 108 -10.91 -19.62 6.01
C THR A 108 -11.00 -19.98 7.50
N PHE A 109 -10.21 -20.96 7.95
CA PHE A 109 -10.21 -21.39 9.35
C PHE A 109 -9.10 -20.69 10.14
N THR A 110 -9.41 -20.29 11.37
CA THR A 110 -8.37 -19.89 12.34
C THR A 110 -7.70 -21.13 12.93
N MET A 111 -6.44 -21.02 13.39
CA MET A 111 -5.73 -22.13 14.03
C MET A 111 -6.50 -22.71 15.25
N ARG A 112 -7.28 -21.87 15.94
CA ARG A 112 -8.19 -22.27 17.04
C ARG A 112 -9.34 -23.19 16.58
N GLU A 113 -9.81 -23.06 15.34
CA GLU A 113 -10.86 -23.93 14.79
C GLU A 113 -10.28 -25.27 14.32
N LEU A 114 -9.18 -25.25 13.56
CA LEU A 114 -8.45 -26.46 13.12
C LEU A 114 -8.06 -27.38 14.29
N LEU A 115 -7.62 -26.80 15.42
CA LEU A 115 -7.30 -27.56 16.63
C LEU A 115 -8.50 -28.25 17.31
N ASN A 116 -9.75 -27.86 16.99
CA ASN A 116 -10.95 -28.54 17.48
C ASN A 116 -11.37 -29.70 16.58
N GLU A 117 -11.15 -29.61 15.26
CA GLU A 117 -11.51 -30.68 14.32
C GLU A 117 -10.57 -31.89 14.43
N LEU A 118 -9.26 -31.63 14.60
CA LEU A 118 -8.22 -32.66 14.84
C LEU A 118 -8.42 -33.51 16.11
N LYS A 119 -9.43 -33.21 16.93
CA LYS A 119 -9.80 -33.93 18.15
C LYS A 119 -10.71 -35.15 17.90
N ASN A 120 -11.32 -35.26 16.72
CA ASN A 120 -12.40 -36.21 16.43
C ASN A 120 -12.04 -37.28 15.37
N GLY A 121 -10.77 -37.40 14.95
CA GLY A 121 -10.32 -38.39 13.95
C GLY A 121 -9.67 -39.62 14.59
N ASP A 122 -10.29 -40.79 14.41
CA ASP A 122 -9.74 -42.09 14.83
C ASP A 122 -8.64 -42.61 13.88
N ALA A 123 -7.84 -43.57 14.35
CA ALA A 123 -6.63 -44.06 13.70
C ALA A 123 -6.86 -45.05 12.54
N ILE A 124 -5.92 -45.07 11.59
CA ILE A 124 -5.79 -46.05 10.49
C ILE A 124 -4.32 -46.49 10.39
N GLU A 125 -4.09 -47.75 10.01
CA GLU A 125 -2.81 -48.47 10.13
C GLU A 125 -1.76 -48.14 9.05
N GLU A 126 -0.51 -48.51 9.31
CA GLU A 126 0.68 -48.19 8.52
C GLU A 126 1.03 -49.27 7.49
N VAL A 127 1.54 -48.86 6.32
CA VAL A 127 2.14 -49.75 5.31
C VAL A 127 3.42 -49.10 4.78
N ASP A 128 4.54 -49.82 4.92
CA ASP A 128 5.89 -49.29 4.73
C ASP A 128 6.43 -49.55 3.31
N THR A 129 7.17 -48.59 2.71
CA THR A 129 7.89 -48.80 1.43
C THR A 129 9.16 -47.94 1.33
N PRO A 130 10.31 -48.47 0.87
CA PRO A 130 11.60 -47.81 1.07
C PRO A 130 12.02 -46.88 -0.08
N GLN A 131 12.28 -45.62 0.28
CA GLN A 131 13.22 -44.73 -0.39
C GLN A 131 14.29 -44.34 0.66
N SER A 132 15.57 -44.23 0.28
CA SER A 132 16.68 -44.35 1.26
C SER A 132 17.84 -43.34 1.10
N GLN A 133 17.60 -42.21 0.43
CA GLN A 133 18.58 -41.11 0.35
C GLN A 133 17.89 -39.75 0.53
N THR A 134 16.82 -39.48 -0.23
CA THR A 134 15.98 -38.28 -0.05
C THR A 134 15.33 -38.25 1.33
N SER A 135 14.77 -39.40 1.76
CA SER A 135 14.19 -39.61 3.08
C SER A 135 15.16 -39.27 4.21
N THR A 136 16.38 -39.79 4.18
CA THR A 136 17.41 -39.52 5.20
C THR A 136 17.72 -38.02 5.33
N GLN A 137 17.73 -37.28 4.21
CA GLN A 137 17.95 -35.84 4.23
C GLN A 137 16.73 -35.05 4.73
N GLN A 138 15.53 -35.45 4.33
CA GLN A 138 14.26 -34.84 4.75
C GLN A 138 13.98 -35.11 6.23
N GLN A 139 14.31 -36.31 6.73
CA GLN A 139 14.21 -36.71 8.12
C GLN A 139 15.18 -35.89 9.00
N ASN A 140 16.45 -35.76 8.62
CA ASN A 140 17.41 -34.90 9.33
C ASN A 140 16.95 -33.42 9.39
N GLN A 141 16.22 -32.93 8.39
CA GLN A 141 15.62 -31.58 8.40
C GLN A 141 14.40 -31.50 9.33
N ASN A 142 13.55 -32.52 9.31
CA ASN A 142 12.40 -32.66 10.22
C ASN A 142 12.84 -32.73 11.69
N ASP A 143 13.90 -33.48 11.99
CA ASP A 143 14.50 -33.58 13.32
C ASP A 143 15.04 -32.23 13.81
N ALA A 144 15.76 -31.50 12.95
CA ALA A 144 16.26 -30.15 13.26
C ALA A 144 15.11 -29.13 13.47
N ALA A 145 14.04 -29.22 12.67
CA ALA A 145 12.84 -28.41 12.86
C ALA A 145 12.17 -28.69 14.21
N MET A 146 12.14 -29.96 14.64
CA MET A 146 11.62 -30.35 15.95
C MET A 146 12.52 -29.90 17.12
N GLU A 147 13.85 -30.00 17.00
CA GLU A 147 14.79 -29.51 18.02
C GLU A 147 14.66 -27.98 18.24
N LEU A 148 14.46 -27.22 17.16
CA LEU A 148 14.17 -25.78 17.25
C LEU A 148 12.84 -25.49 17.96
N ILE A 149 11.78 -26.26 17.71
CA ILE A 149 10.46 -26.05 18.35
C ILE A 149 10.46 -26.45 19.83
N ASP A 150 11.11 -27.57 20.18
CA ASP A 150 11.17 -28.09 21.55
C ASP A 150 12.16 -27.32 22.46
N SER A 151 13.03 -26.49 21.89
CA SER A 151 13.92 -25.60 22.64
C SER A 151 13.34 -24.20 22.91
N VAL A 152 12.19 -23.84 22.32
CA VAL A 152 11.50 -22.57 22.64
C VAL A 152 10.94 -22.60 24.06
N THR A 153 11.26 -21.58 24.86
CA THR A 153 10.63 -21.36 26.16
C THR A 153 9.86 -20.04 26.18
N GLY A 154 8.53 -20.12 26.25
CA GLY A 154 7.66 -18.94 26.36
C GLY A 154 7.89 -18.16 27.66
N VAL A 155 7.87 -16.83 27.54
CA VAL A 155 8.19 -15.87 28.63
C VAL A 155 7.22 -16.02 29.80
N ASP A 156 5.93 -16.04 29.52
CA ASP A 156 4.83 -16.18 30.48
C ASP A 156 4.21 -17.59 30.45
N GLU A 157 3.25 -17.86 31.35
CA GLU A 157 2.62 -19.19 31.38
C GLU A 157 1.72 -19.44 30.17
N GLU A 158 1.12 -18.38 29.61
CA GLU A 158 0.35 -18.52 28.37
C GLU A 158 1.28 -18.85 27.20
N GLY A 159 2.44 -18.21 27.07
CA GLY A 159 3.47 -18.57 26.08
C GLY A 159 4.01 -19.98 26.25
N ARG A 160 4.20 -20.47 27.48
CA ARG A 160 4.51 -21.89 27.72
C ARG A 160 3.33 -22.80 27.34
N SER A 161 2.10 -22.36 27.53
CA SER A 161 0.90 -23.10 27.09
C SER A 161 0.80 -23.17 25.56
N ARG A 162 0.97 -22.05 24.86
CA ARG A 162 1.07 -21.97 23.41
C ARG A 162 2.17 -22.91 22.90
N GLN A 163 3.37 -22.88 23.48
CA GLN A 163 4.46 -23.75 23.03
C GLN A 163 4.15 -25.24 23.20
N ARG A 164 3.52 -25.66 24.31
CA ARG A 164 3.08 -27.06 24.49
C ARG A 164 2.11 -27.51 23.40
N ILE A 165 1.24 -26.61 22.90
CA ILE A 165 0.31 -26.87 21.80
C ILE A 165 1.05 -26.88 20.45
N LEU A 166 1.97 -25.93 20.22
CA LEU A 166 2.78 -25.84 19.00
C LEU A 166 3.69 -27.07 18.82
N THR A 167 4.42 -27.49 19.86
CA THR A 167 5.17 -28.77 19.90
C THR A 167 4.28 -29.97 19.54
N PHE A 168 3.06 -30.04 20.09
CA PHE A 168 2.15 -31.15 19.80
C PHE A 168 1.68 -31.14 18.34
N ALA A 169 1.34 -29.96 17.80
CA ALA A 169 0.97 -29.80 16.40
C ALA A 169 2.14 -30.14 15.45
N ALA A 170 3.34 -29.64 15.74
CA ALA A 170 4.55 -29.91 14.98
C ALA A 170 4.84 -31.41 14.86
N ARG A 171 4.77 -32.16 15.97
CA ARG A 171 4.94 -33.62 15.95
C ARG A 171 3.87 -34.34 15.13
N ARG A 172 2.62 -33.84 15.13
CA ARG A 172 1.56 -34.40 14.25
C ARG A 172 1.81 -34.12 12.77
N TYR A 173 2.30 -32.93 12.41
CA TYR A 173 2.64 -32.62 11.02
C TYR A 173 3.89 -33.35 10.56
N ALA A 174 4.95 -33.42 11.37
CA ALA A 174 6.13 -34.25 11.11
C ALA A 174 5.73 -35.70 10.77
N SER A 175 4.87 -36.30 11.59
CA SER A 175 4.39 -37.67 11.37
C SER A 175 3.33 -37.80 10.26
N ALA A 176 2.74 -36.70 9.79
CA ALA A 176 1.99 -36.71 8.53
C ALA A 176 2.95 -36.75 7.33
N ILE A 177 4.02 -35.94 7.33
CA ILE A 177 5.03 -35.91 6.26
C ILE A 177 5.82 -37.22 6.17
N GLU A 178 6.11 -37.87 7.31
CA GLU A 178 6.73 -39.22 7.34
C GLU A 178 5.87 -40.26 6.59
N ARG A 179 4.53 -40.17 6.70
CA ARG A 179 3.59 -41.11 6.07
C ARG A 179 3.18 -40.69 4.66
N ASN A 180 3.21 -39.39 4.37
CA ASN A 180 2.90 -38.81 3.06
C ASN A 180 3.79 -37.57 2.79
N PRO A 181 4.97 -37.74 2.19
CA PRO A 181 5.84 -36.62 1.79
C PRO A 181 5.22 -35.66 0.74
N GLY A 182 4.06 -36.01 0.17
CA GLY A 182 3.29 -35.15 -0.74
C GLY A 182 2.22 -34.29 -0.05
N ASP A 183 2.09 -34.36 1.28
CA ASP A 183 1.11 -33.58 2.04
C ASP A 183 1.55 -32.10 2.18
N TYR A 184 1.23 -31.32 1.16
CA TYR A 184 1.54 -29.88 1.12
C TYR A 184 0.78 -29.09 2.21
N ASP A 185 -0.39 -29.56 2.65
CA ASP A 185 -1.18 -28.91 3.70
C ASP A 185 -0.53 -29.12 5.07
N ALA A 186 -0.02 -30.32 5.37
CA ALA A 186 0.77 -30.56 6.58
C ALA A 186 2.10 -29.79 6.57
N LEU A 187 2.77 -29.63 5.41
CA LEU A 187 3.97 -28.77 5.28
C LEU A 187 3.64 -27.29 5.54
N TYR A 188 2.56 -26.79 4.92
CA TYR A 188 2.08 -25.41 5.11
C TYR A 188 1.71 -25.13 6.58
N ASN A 189 0.97 -26.03 7.23
CA ASN A 189 0.58 -25.86 8.62
C ASN A 189 1.76 -26.03 9.59
N TRP A 190 2.78 -26.83 9.25
CA TRP A 190 4.02 -26.88 10.03
C TRP A 190 4.85 -25.59 9.89
N ALA A 191 4.88 -24.99 8.70
CA ALA A 191 5.51 -23.69 8.49
C ALA A 191 4.85 -22.58 9.34
N LEU A 192 3.52 -22.58 9.47
CA LEU A 192 2.79 -21.72 10.41
C LEU A 192 3.21 -21.98 11.87
N VAL A 193 3.25 -23.24 12.30
CA VAL A 193 3.68 -23.61 13.66
C VAL A 193 5.13 -23.19 13.96
N LEU A 194 6.01 -23.17 12.95
CA LEU A 194 7.37 -22.65 13.05
C LEU A 194 7.39 -21.12 13.20
N GLN A 195 6.55 -20.37 12.48
CA GLN A 195 6.41 -18.91 12.67
C GLN A 195 5.85 -18.56 14.06
N GLU A 196 4.76 -19.19 14.47
CA GLU A 196 4.16 -18.99 15.81
C GLU A 196 5.15 -19.33 16.93
N SER A 197 5.96 -20.39 16.76
CA SER A 197 7.05 -20.72 17.68
C SER A 197 8.13 -19.62 17.69
N ALA A 198 8.42 -19.00 16.54
CA ALA A 198 9.38 -17.91 16.41
C ALA A 198 8.90 -16.63 17.12
N ASP A 199 7.61 -16.28 17.02
CA ASP A 199 7.02 -15.16 17.77
C ASP A 199 6.93 -15.41 19.28
N ASN A 200 6.91 -16.68 19.70
CA ASN A 200 6.90 -17.10 21.11
C ASN A 200 8.31 -17.24 21.72
N VAL A 201 9.40 -16.98 20.96
CA VAL A 201 10.78 -16.93 21.47
C VAL A 201 10.97 -15.74 22.40
N ASN A 202 11.51 -16.00 23.60
CA ASN A 202 11.99 -14.96 24.50
C ASN A 202 13.13 -14.14 23.85
N PRO A 203 13.00 -12.80 23.66
CA PRO A 203 14.05 -11.96 23.06
C PRO A 203 15.40 -11.99 23.79
N GLU A 204 15.40 -12.30 25.09
CA GLU A 204 16.61 -12.44 25.91
C GLU A 204 17.30 -13.82 25.75
N SER A 205 16.72 -14.76 24.98
CA SER A 205 17.32 -16.06 24.74
C SER A 205 18.20 -16.08 23.49
N GLY A 206 19.45 -16.52 23.64
CA GLY A 206 20.37 -16.73 22.51
C GLY A 206 20.08 -17.99 21.68
N SER A 207 19.19 -18.88 22.13
CA SER A 207 18.78 -20.09 21.40
C SER A 207 17.39 -20.57 21.86
N PRO A 208 16.54 -21.12 20.98
CA PRO A 208 16.66 -21.09 19.52
C PRO A 208 16.53 -19.64 19.01
N SER A 209 17.29 -19.29 17.97
CA SER A 209 17.14 -17.97 17.35
C SER A 209 15.82 -17.89 16.59
N LYS A 210 15.10 -16.77 16.74
CA LYS A 210 13.88 -16.47 15.97
C LYS A 210 14.10 -16.62 14.46
N ASP A 211 15.27 -16.19 13.97
CA ASP A 211 15.67 -16.30 12.56
C ASP A 211 15.81 -17.76 12.08
N ALA A 212 16.23 -18.69 12.95
CA ALA A 212 16.37 -20.10 12.60
C ALA A 212 15.00 -20.78 12.43
N LEU A 213 14.04 -20.47 13.31
CA LEU A 213 12.64 -20.93 13.19
C LEU A 213 11.97 -20.35 11.93
N LEU A 214 12.17 -19.05 11.64
CA LEU A 214 11.67 -18.45 10.40
C LEU A 214 12.36 -18.99 9.14
N GLU A 215 13.64 -19.36 9.20
CA GLU A 215 14.31 -20.01 8.07
C GLU A 215 13.73 -21.39 7.79
N GLU A 216 13.47 -22.19 8.82
CA GLU A 216 12.85 -23.51 8.64
C GLU A 216 11.40 -23.38 8.14
N ALA A 217 10.63 -22.40 8.64
CA ALA A 217 9.32 -22.06 8.08
C ALA A 217 9.41 -21.72 6.58
N CYS A 218 10.42 -20.95 6.15
CA CYS A 218 10.66 -20.64 4.74
C CYS A 218 10.91 -21.90 3.90
N LYS A 219 11.66 -22.89 4.42
CA LYS A 219 11.88 -24.17 3.71
C LYS A 219 10.60 -24.99 3.59
N LYS A 220 9.77 -25.02 4.65
CA LYS A 220 8.48 -25.74 4.63
C LYS A 220 7.46 -25.08 3.69
N TYR A 221 7.45 -23.75 3.55
CA TYR A 221 6.67 -23.08 2.51
C TYR A 221 7.19 -23.30 1.09
N ASP A 222 8.51 -23.31 0.88
CA ASP A 222 9.15 -23.66 -0.40
C ASP A 222 8.81 -25.11 -0.82
N GLU A 223 8.77 -26.04 0.14
CA GLU A 223 8.34 -27.43 -0.06
C GLU A 223 6.83 -27.53 -0.39
N ALA A 224 5.98 -26.87 0.40
CA ALA A 224 4.53 -26.83 0.17
C ALA A 224 4.16 -26.20 -1.19
N THR A 225 4.81 -25.10 -1.58
CA THR A 225 4.56 -24.41 -2.86
C THR A 225 5.15 -25.12 -4.08
N ARG A 226 6.19 -25.96 -3.91
CA ARG A 226 6.61 -26.92 -4.94
C ARG A 226 5.54 -27.97 -5.23
N LEU A 227 4.90 -28.49 -4.19
CA LEU A 227 3.86 -29.52 -4.28
C LEU A 227 2.52 -28.94 -4.76
N CYS A 228 2.16 -27.73 -4.29
CA CYS A 228 0.98 -26.99 -4.70
C CYS A 228 1.31 -25.55 -5.15
N PRO A 229 1.72 -25.33 -6.42
CA PRO A 229 2.09 -24.00 -6.96
C PRO A 229 0.94 -22.97 -7.06
N THR A 230 -0.26 -23.32 -6.56
CA THR A 230 -1.45 -22.46 -6.52
C THR A 230 -1.89 -22.12 -5.09
N LEU A 231 -1.17 -22.58 -4.06
CA LEU A 231 -1.45 -22.31 -2.66
C LEU A 231 -1.11 -20.85 -2.29
N ASN A 232 -2.05 -19.94 -2.56
CA ASN A 232 -1.87 -18.49 -2.38
C ASN A 232 -1.46 -18.11 -0.93
N ASP A 233 -2.04 -18.76 0.08
CA ASP A 233 -1.77 -18.50 1.50
C ASP A 233 -0.35 -18.90 1.92
N ALA A 234 0.22 -19.95 1.31
CA ALA A 234 1.62 -20.32 1.53
C ALA A 234 2.56 -19.24 0.98
N TYR A 235 2.33 -18.72 -0.22
CA TYR A 235 3.12 -17.61 -0.76
C TYR A 235 2.98 -16.34 0.11
N TYR A 236 1.78 -16.04 0.62
CA TYR A 236 1.54 -14.88 1.49
C TYR A 236 2.26 -15.01 2.85
N ASN A 237 2.09 -16.13 3.56
CA ASN A 237 2.72 -16.33 4.87
C ASN A 237 4.24 -16.55 4.76
N TRP A 238 4.73 -17.11 3.65
CA TRP A 238 6.15 -17.16 3.35
C TRP A 238 6.73 -15.76 3.11
N ALA A 239 6.02 -14.89 2.40
CA ALA A 239 6.42 -13.49 2.22
C ALA A 239 6.50 -12.75 3.56
N ILE A 240 5.60 -13.03 4.50
CA ILE A 240 5.68 -12.56 5.89
C ILE A 240 6.95 -13.08 6.58
N ALA A 241 7.18 -14.40 6.59
CA ALA A 241 8.35 -15.00 7.23
C ALA A 241 9.67 -14.38 6.71
N ILE A 242 9.81 -14.21 5.40
CA ILE A 242 10.96 -13.54 4.79
C ILE A 242 11.04 -12.06 5.21
N SER A 243 9.90 -11.35 5.27
CA SER A 243 9.84 -9.95 5.70
C SER A 243 10.39 -9.77 7.12
N ASP A 244 10.06 -10.67 8.05
CA ASP A 244 10.53 -10.57 9.43
C ASP A 244 12.02 -10.92 9.57
N ARG A 245 12.52 -11.90 8.81
CA ARG A 245 13.97 -12.13 8.67
C ARG A 245 14.69 -10.90 8.11
N ALA A 246 14.12 -10.23 7.11
CA ALA A 246 14.67 -9.01 6.53
C ALA A 246 14.78 -7.86 7.55
N LYS A 247 13.74 -7.66 8.39
CA LYS A 247 13.77 -6.70 9.51
C LYS A 247 14.92 -6.98 10.49
N MET A 248 15.14 -8.25 10.87
CA MET A 248 16.24 -8.66 11.77
C MET A 248 17.63 -8.40 11.16
N ARG A 249 17.75 -8.37 9.83
CA ARG A 249 18.98 -8.02 9.10
C ARG A 249 19.14 -6.52 8.83
N GLY A 250 18.18 -5.68 9.22
CA GLY A 250 18.28 -4.22 9.16
C GLY A 250 18.59 -3.67 7.76
N ARG A 251 19.61 -2.82 7.65
CA ARG A 251 19.99 -2.13 6.40
C ARG A 251 21.21 -2.78 5.72
N THR A 252 21.14 -4.09 5.51
CA THR A 252 22.22 -4.90 4.91
C THR A 252 21.86 -5.39 3.50
N LYS A 253 22.85 -5.92 2.76
CA LYS A 253 22.62 -6.56 1.46
C LYS A 253 21.85 -7.88 1.54
N GLU A 254 21.93 -8.57 2.69
CA GLU A 254 21.08 -9.73 2.97
C GLU A 254 19.62 -9.30 3.13
N ALA A 255 19.35 -8.24 3.89
CA ALA A 255 18.01 -7.66 4.00
C ALA A 255 17.45 -7.21 2.63
N GLU A 256 18.28 -6.60 1.77
CA GLU A 256 17.86 -6.20 0.41
C GLU A 256 17.40 -7.39 -0.44
N GLU A 257 18.10 -8.53 -0.38
CA GLU A 257 17.71 -9.73 -1.13
C GLU A 257 16.50 -10.42 -0.47
N LEU A 258 16.41 -10.48 0.86
CA LEU A 258 15.22 -10.99 1.55
C LEU A 258 13.98 -10.15 1.20
N TRP A 259 14.05 -8.82 1.22
CA TRP A 259 12.94 -7.97 0.78
C TRP A 259 12.60 -8.17 -0.72
N LYS A 260 13.59 -8.43 -1.58
CA LYS A 260 13.39 -8.82 -2.99
C LYS A 260 12.76 -10.20 -3.17
N GLN A 261 12.84 -11.09 -2.18
CA GLN A 261 12.15 -12.39 -2.17
C GLN A 261 10.74 -12.28 -1.58
N ALA A 262 10.57 -11.55 -0.47
CA ALA A 262 9.26 -11.26 0.11
C ALA A 262 8.33 -10.58 -0.91
N THR A 263 8.82 -9.58 -1.64
CA THR A 263 8.02 -8.86 -2.66
C THR A 263 7.62 -9.75 -3.84
N LYS A 264 8.43 -10.74 -4.26
CA LYS A 264 8.05 -11.76 -5.27
C LYS A 264 6.99 -12.73 -4.74
N ASN A 265 7.07 -13.12 -3.47
CA ASN A 265 6.10 -14.02 -2.87
C ASN A 265 4.75 -13.33 -2.60
N TYR A 266 4.75 -12.06 -2.17
CA TYR A 266 3.53 -11.24 -2.14
C TYR A 266 2.93 -11.05 -3.54
N GLU A 267 3.77 -10.77 -4.55
CA GLU A 267 3.31 -10.71 -5.95
C GLU A 267 2.63 -12.02 -6.37
N LYS A 268 3.26 -13.16 -6.10
CA LYS A 268 2.72 -14.48 -6.46
C LYS A 268 1.42 -14.80 -5.71
N ALA A 269 1.31 -14.43 -4.44
CA ALA A 269 0.08 -14.56 -3.67
C ALA A 269 -1.06 -13.72 -4.30
N VAL A 270 -0.80 -12.45 -4.63
CA VAL A 270 -1.78 -11.55 -5.27
C VAL A 270 -2.13 -11.99 -6.71
N GLN A 271 -1.21 -12.60 -7.45
CA GLN A 271 -1.50 -13.20 -8.76
C GLN A 271 -2.45 -14.40 -8.66
N LEU A 272 -2.39 -15.17 -7.57
CA LEU A 272 -3.27 -16.31 -7.30
C LEU A 272 -4.60 -15.88 -6.67
N ASN A 273 -4.59 -14.84 -5.84
CA ASN A 273 -5.74 -14.30 -5.14
C ASN A 273 -5.71 -12.76 -5.19
N TRP A 274 -6.25 -12.20 -6.27
CA TRP A 274 -6.23 -10.77 -6.55
C TRP A 274 -7.09 -9.93 -5.59
N ASN A 275 -8.08 -10.55 -4.93
CA ASN A 275 -9.07 -9.88 -4.09
C ASN A 275 -8.65 -9.84 -2.60
N SER A 276 -7.37 -9.53 -2.33
CA SER A 276 -6.81 -9.47 -0.98
C SER A 276 -6.22 -8.08 -0.66
N PRO A 277 -6.99 -7.19 0.00
CA PRO A 277 -6.49 -5.90 0.48
C PRO A 277 -5.26 -6.06 1.38
N GLN A 278 -5.25 -7.06 2.25
CA GLN A 278 -4.19 -7.36 3.20
C GLN A 278 -2.88 -7.74 2.48
N ALA A 279 -2.94 -8.62 1.46
CA ALA A 279 -1.76 -8.98 0.68
C ALA A 279 -1.21 -7.79 -0.12
N LEU A 280 -2.08 -6.96 -0.71
CA LEU A 280 -1.67 -5.74 -1.41
C LEU A 280 -1.03 -4.71 -0.46
N ASN A 281 -1.58 -4.49 0.73
CA ASN A 281 -0.98 -3.63 1.75
C ASN A 281 0.39 -4.14 2.21
N ASN A 282 0.52 -5.44 2.48
CA ASN A 282 1.77 -6.02 2.97
C ASN A 282 2.85 -6.07 1.87
N TRP A 283 2.45 -6.24 0.60
CA TRP A 283 3.32 -6.01 -0.55
C TRP A 283 3.81 -4.55 -0.60
N GLY A 284 2.90 -3.59 -0.41
CA GLY A 284 3.24 -2.16 -0.33
C GLY A 284 4.26 -1.85 0.78
N LEU A 285 4.09 -2.43 1.98
CA LEU A 285 5.02 -2.29 3.10
C LEU A 285 6.39 -2.92 2.79
N ALA A 286 6.43 -4.11 2.20
CA ALA A 286 7.69 -4.75 1.80
C ALA A 286 8.43 -3.97 0.72
N LEU A 287 7.71 -3.31 -0.19
CA LEU A 287 8.29 -2.38 -1.17
C LEU A 287 8.77 -1.08 -0.50
N GLN A 288 8.05 -0.55 0.49
CA GLN A 288 8.45 0.63 1.27
C GLN A 288 9.77 0.38 2.02
N GLU A 289 9.90 -0.75 2.73
CA GLU A 289 11.14 -1.15 3.42
C GLU A 289 12.29 -1.39 2.44
N LEU A 290 12.06 -2.08 1.32
CA LEU A 290 13.04 -2.23 0.25
C LEU A 290 13.52 -0.86 -0.28
N SER A 291 12.59 0.07 -0.49
CA SER A 291 12.88 1.44 -0.96
C SER A 291 13.78 2.23 0.01
N ALA A 292 13.78 1.88 1.29
CA ALA A 292 14.58 2.53 2.33
C ALA A 292 16.04 2.04 2.36
N ILE A 293 16.42 1.00 1.61
CA ILE A 293 17.78 0.41 1.62
C ILE A 293 18.43 0.26 0.23
N VAL A 294 17.65 0.25 -0.86
CA VAL A 294 18.17 0.22 -2.23
C VAL A 294 18.85 1.53 -2.67
N PRO A 295 19.69 1.52 -3.72
CA PRO A 295 20.22 2.72 -4.35
C PRO A 295 19.12 3.66 -4.86
N ALA A 296 19.35 4.97 -4.81
CA ALA A 296 18.36 6.00 -5.19
C ALA A 296 17.77 5.82 -6.61
N ARG A 297 18.55 5.29 -7.56
CA ARG A 297 18.11 4.96 -8.93
C ARG A 297 17.00 3.90 -9.01
N GLU A 298 16.90 3.02 -8.02
CA GLU A 298 15.88 1.96 -7.93
C GLU A 298 14.71 2.39 -7.03
N LYS A 299 15.00 3.24 -6.03
CA LYS A 299 14.04 3.75 -5.04
C LYS A 299 12.78 4.35 -5.67
N GLN A 300 12.90 5.24 -6.66
CA GLN A 300 11.73 5.94 -7.22
C GLN A 300 10.71 4.99 -7.84
N THR A 301 11.17 3.97 -8.58
CA THR A 301 10.31 2.94 -9.20
C THR A 301 9.65 2.06 -8.13
N ILE A 302 10.39 1.68 -7.09
CA ILE A 302 9.88 0.84 -5.99
C ILE A 302 8.84 1.62 -5.17
N VAL A 303 9.05 2.91 -4.89
CA VAL A 303 8.05 3.79 -4.23
C VAL A 303 6.80 3.96 -5.08
N LYS A 304 6.93 4.25 -6.39
CA LYS A 304 5.79 4.33 -7.32
C LYS A 304 5.00 3.00 -7.36
N THR A 305 5.69 1.86 -7.24
CA THR A 305 5.05 0.53 -7.13
C THR A 305 4.33 0.35 -5.78
N ALA A 306 4.94 0.75 -4.66
CA ALA A 306 4.32 0.67 -3.33
C ALA A 306 3.01 1.48 -3.26
N ILE A 307 3.04 2.73 -3.78
CA ILE A 307 1.86 3.60 -3.92
C ILE A 307 0.73 2.89 -4.68
N SER A 308 1.05 2.24 -5.81
CA SER A 308 0.09 1.46 -6.58
C SER A 308 -0.54 0.30 -5.78
N LYS A 309 0.24 -0.42 -4.96
CA LYS A 309 -0.30 -1.53 -4.14
C LYS A 309 -1.18 -1.04 -2.99
N PHE A 310 -0.82 0.05 -2.32
CA PHE A 310 -1.71 0.64 -1.30
C PHE A 310 -3.01 1.18 -1.92
N ARG A 311 -2.94 1.87 -3.07
CA ARG A 311 -4.15 2.28 -3.80
C ARG A 311 -5.04 1.10 -4.19
N ALA A 312 -4.45 0.02 -4.71
CA ALA A 312 -5.20 -1.20 -5.04
C ALA A 312 -5.89 -1.82 -3.80
N ALA A 313 -5.21 -1.86 -2.64
CA ALA A 313 -5.81 -2.32 -1.39
C ALA A 313 -7.02 -1.47 -0.97
N ILE A 314 -6.93 -0.14 -1.13
CA ILE A 314 -8.02 0.80 -0.84
C ILE A 314 -9.16 0.66 -1.87
N GLN A 315 -8.85 0.36 -3.13
CA GLN A 315 -9.87 0.14 -4.17
C GLN A 315 -10.68 -1.14 -3.95
N LEU A 316 -10.10 -2.17 -3.34
CA LEU A 316 -10.83 -3.36 -2.89
C LEU A 316 -11.60 -3.14 -1.58
N GLN A 317 -11.02 -2.40 -0.63
CA GLN A 317 -11.66 -2.06 0.63
C GLN A 317 -11.44 -0.57 0.97
N PHE A 318 -12.42 0.26 0.61
CA PHE A 318 -12.31 1.73 0.74
C PHE A 318 -12.08 2.23 2.17
N ASP A 319 -12.52 1.50 3.19
CA ASP A 319 -12.32 1.87 4.60
C ASP A 319 -11.10 1.20 5.26
N PHE A 320 -10.20 0.61 4.47
CA PHE A 320 -8.99 -0.06 4.98
C PHE A 320 -7.93 0.96 5.45
N HIS A 321 -8.20 1.55 6.61
CA HIS A 321 -7.42 2.60 7.27
C HIS A 321 -5.92 2.32 7.38
N ARG A 322 -5.49 1.05 7.42
CA ARG A 322 -4.07 0.67 7.38
C ARG A 322 -3.42 1.05 6.04
N ALA A 323 -4.02 0.67 4.91
CA ALA A 323 -3.52 1.03 3.59
C ALA A 323 -3.60 2.53 3.33
N ILE A 324 -4.70 3.19 3.78
CA ILE A 324 -4.87 4.65 3.72
C ILE A 324 -3.73 5.36 4.48
N TYR A 325 -3.45 4.95 5.73
CA TYR A 325 -2.37 5.50 6.53
C TYR A 325 -0.99 5.26 5.89
N ASN A 326 -0.71 4.02 5.49
CA ASN A 326 0.57 3.63 4.92
C ASN A 326 0.87 4.43 3.64
N LEU A 327 -0.12 4.58 2.75
CA LEU A 327 -0.02 5.43 1.56
C LEU A 327 0.31 6.89 1.93
N GLY A 328 -0.36 7.43 2.95
CA GLY A 328 -0.03 8.74 3.51
C GLY A 328 1.44 8.85 3.96
N THR A 329 1.99 7.84 4.63
CA THR A 329 3.41 7.83 5.04
C THR A 329 4.38 7.71 3.86
N VAL A 330 4.03 6.97 2.80
CA VAL A 330 4.86 6.82 1.60
C VAL A 330 4.90 8.12 0.78
N LEU A 331 3.77 8.80 0.65
CA LEU A 331 3.68 10.13 0.02
C LEU A 331 4.50 11.17 0.80
N TYR A 332 4.46 11.13 2.14
CA TYR A 332 5.32 11.97 2.99
C TYR A 332 6.81 11.72 2.71
N GLY A 333 7.24 10.45 2.73
CA GLY A 333 8.64 10.09 2.47
C GLY A 333 9.10 10.50 1.07
N LEU A 334 8.24 10.37 0.05
CA LEU A 334 8.53 10.82 -1.31
C LEU A 334 8.68 12.35 -1.41
N ALA A 335 7.86 13.12 -0.68
CA ALA A 335 7.98 14.57 -0.61
C ALA A 335 9.31 15.01 0.03
N GLU A 336 9.69 14.41 1.17
CA GLU A 336 10.97 14.64 1.86
C GLU A 336 12.17 14.32 0.95
N ASP A 337 12.16 13.17 0.26
CA ASP A 337 13.23 12.80 -0.68
C ASP A 337 13.33 13.75 -1.86
N MET A 338 12.20 14.20 -2.42
CA MET A 338 12.17 15.14 -3.55
C MET A 338 12.69 16.52 -3.14
N ALA A 339 12.21 17.05 -2.01
CA ALA A 339 12.66 18.32 -1.44
C ALA A 339 14.17 18.30 -1.14
N ARG A 340 14.66 17.25 -0.44
CA ARG A 340 16.08 17.06 -0.10
C ARG A 340 16.99 16.91 -1.32
N THR A 341 16.47 16.40 -2.43
CA THR A 341 17.26 16.15 -3.66
C THR A 341 17.18 17.34 -4.65
N GLY A 342 16.42 18.40 -4.34
CA GLY A 342 16.19 19.52 -5.27
C GLY A 342 15.44 19.10 -6.53
N GLY A 343 14.62 18.05 -6.43
CA GLY A 343 14.16 17.24 -7.55
C GLY A 343 13.00 17.81 -8.36
N SER A 344 13.22 18.91 -9.09
CA SER A 344 12.33 19.35 -10.18
C SER A 344 13.00 19.17 -11.54
N MET A 345 13.25 17.91 -11.91
CA MET A 345 13.90 17.55 -13.20
C MET A 345 12.93 17.41 -14.38
N ASN A 346 11.61 17.50 -14.14
CA ASN A 346 10.58 17.55 -15.17
C ASN A 346 9.38 18.38 -14.71
N ALA A 347 8.88 19.28 -15.55
CA ALA A 347 7.63 20.04 -15.32
C ALA A 347 6.34 19.19 -15.43
N LYS A 348 6.45 17.88 -15.19
CA LYS A 348 5.37 16.88 -15.18
C LYS A 348 5.36 16.02 -13.92
N GLU A 349 6.36 16.13 -13.04
CA GLU A 349 6.33 15.42 -11.76
C GLU A 349 5.62 16.27 -10.70
N VAL A 350 4.83 15.62 -9.83
CA VAL A 350 4.06 16.25 -8.75
C VAL A 350 5.02 16.96 -7.78
N SER A 351 4.70 18.20 -7.38
CA SER A 351 5.54 18.98 -6.47
C SER A 351 5.60 18.36 -5.06
N PRO A 352 6.66 18.62 -4.27
CA PRO A 352 6.72 18.19 -2.87
C PRO A 352 5.50 18.68 -2.07
N ASP A 353 5.02 19.90 -2.32
CA ASP A 353 3.90 20.50 -1.59
C ASP A 353 2.56 19.79 -1.86
N GLU A 354 2.29 19.35 -3.09
CA GLU A 354 1.11 18.53 -3.40
C GLU A 354 1.26 17.10 -2.85
N LEU A 355 2.48 16.54 -2.80
CA LEU A 355 2.73 15.25 -2.12
C LEU A 355 2.52 15.34 -0.59
N TYR A 356 2.95 16.43 0.05
CA TYR A 356 2.64 16.73 1.45
C TYR A 356 1.13 16.93 1.68
N SER A 357 0.46 17.64 0.77
CA SER A 357 -1.00 17.83 0.81
C SER A 357 -1.75 16.49 0.70
N GLN A 358 -1.40 15.66 -0.29
CA GLN A 358 -1.97 14.31 -0.44
C GLN A 358 -1.69 13.43 0.78
N SER A 359 -0.46 13.43 1.31
CA SER A 359 -0.09 12.74 2.55
C SER A 359 -1.00 13.14 3.72
N ALA A 360 -1.24 14.45 3.88
CA ALA A 360 -2.08 14.98 4.93
C ALA A 360 -3.57 14.59 4.77
N ILE A 361 -4.09 14.57 3.53
CA ILE A 361 -5.44 14.07 3.21
C ILE A 361 -5.58 12.60 3.61
N TYR A 362 -4.61 11.77 3.24
CA TYR A 362 -4.59 10.34 3.58
C TYR A 362 -4.51 10.11 5.10
N ILE A 363 -3.63 10.80 5.82
CA ILE A 363 -3.48 10.66 7.28
C ILE A 363 -4.72 11.19 8.02
N ALA A 364 -5.33 12.29 7.56
CA ALA A 364 -6.60 12.79 8.08
C ALA A 364 -7.73 11.77 7.89
N ALA A 365 -7.82 11.13 6.72
CA ALA A 365 -8.82 10.10 6.45
C ALA A 365 -8.64 8.85 7.33
N ALA A 366 -7.41 8.38 7.50
CA ALA A 366 -7.11 7.25 8.40
C ALA A 366 -7.49 7.58 9.86
N HIS A 367 -7.20 8.79 10.34
CA HIS A 367 -7.61 9.24 11.67
C HIS A 367 -9.14 9.39 11.78
N ALA A 368 -9.84 9.92 10.77
CA ALA A 368 -11.30 10.02 10.78
C ALA A 368 -12.00 8.66 10.90
N LEU A 369 -11.48 7.63 10.22
CA LEU A 369 -11.99 6.26 10.29
C LEU A 369 -11.67 5.58 11.63
N LYS A 370 -10.51 5.89 12.24
CA LYS A 370 -10.02 5.27 13.49
C LYS A 370 -9.40 6.31 14.45
N PRO A 371 -10.19 7.20 15.06
CA PRO A 371 -9.68 8.31 15.88
C PRO A 371 -8.97 7.86 17.16
N ASN A 372 -9.26 6.64 17.64
CA ASN A 372 -8.66 6.07 18.84
C ASN A 372 -7.21 5.59 18.62
N TYR A 373 -6.71 5.51 17.38
CA TYR A 373 -5.35 5.05 17.10
C TYR A 373 -4.35 6.18 17.36
N SER A 374 -3.63 6.10 18.48
CA SER A 374 -2.65 7.10 18.96
C SER A 374 -1.60 7.47 17.90
N VAL A 375 -1.17 6.49 17.09
CA VAL A 375 -0.26 6.66 15.96
C VAL A 375 -0.85 7.62 14.90
N TYR A 376 -2.13 7.46 14.55
CA TYR A 376 -2.80 8.31 13.56
C TYR A 376 -3.02 9.72 14.11
N THR A 377 -3.39 9.84 15.39
CA THR A 377 -3.49 11.13 16.09
C THR A 377 -2.16 11.87 16.15
N SER A 378 -1.04 11.15 16.25
CA SER A 378 0.30 11.73 16.30
C SER A 378 0.81 12.13 14.91
N ALA A 379 0.58 11.29 13.89
CA ALA A 379 0.88 11.62 12.51
C ALA A 379 0.05 12.82 12.01
N LEU A 380 -1.24 12.89 12.35
CA LEU A 380 -2.10 14.02 11.99
C LEU A 380 -1.60 15.34 12.59
N LYS A 381 -1.08 15.34 13.83
CA LYS A 381 -0.48 16.55 14.42
C LYS A 381 0.73 17.08 13.64
N LEU A 382 1.49 16.20 12.98
CA LEU A 382 2.63 16.58 12.13
C LEU A 382 2.15 17.21 10.81
N VAL A 383 1.14 16.60 10.16
CA VAL A 383 0.74 16.98 8.78
C VAL A 383 -0.49 17.90 8.70
N ARG A 384 -1.18 18.22 9.81
CA ARG A 384 -2.41 19.06 9.78
C ARG A 384 -2.18 20.47 9.19
N SER A 385 -0.97 21.01 9.27
CA SER A 385 -0.60 22.29 8.63
C SER A 385 -0.37 22.19 7.11
N MET A 386 -0.33 20.99 6.55
CA MET A 386 -0.23 20.72 5.11
C MET A 386 -1.63 20.55 4.45
N LEU A 387 -2.70 20.55 5.25
CA LEU A 387 -4.07 20.63 4.76
C LEU A 387 -4.44 22.09 4.41
N PRO A 388 -5.21 22.33 3.33
CA PRO A 388 -5.69 23.65 2.96
C PRO A 388 -6.92 24.06 3.80
N LEU A 389 -6.75 24.14 5.13
CA LEU A 389 -7.81 24.40 6.10
C LEU A 389 -8.60 25.69 5.76
N PRO A 390 -9.94 25.72 5.89
CA PRO A 390 -10.81 24.70 6.50
C PRO A 390 -11.28 23.58 5.54
N TYR A 391 -10.60 23.40 4.40
CA TYR A 391 -10.91 22.37 3.41
C TYR A 391 -9.97 21.17 3.54
N LEU A 392 -10.39 20.03 2.98
CA LEU A 392 -9.56 18.83 2.86
C LEU A 392 -8.68 18.89 1.60
N LYS A 393 -9.25 19.31 0.46
CA LYS A 393 -8.50 19.60 -0.77
C LYS A 393 -8.97 20.90 -1.41
N VAL A 394 -8.01 21.61 -2.01
CA VAL A 394 -8.21 22.79 -2.87
C VAL A 394 -7.37 22.56 -4.12
N GLY A 395 -7.86 22.98 -5.28
CA GLY A 395 -7.14 22.86 -6.55
C GLY A 395 -7.96 23.40 -7.71
N TYR A 396 -7.45 23.26 -8.93
CA TYR A 396 -8.18 23.66 -10.14
C TYR A 396 -8.76 22.44 -10.85
N LEU A 397 -9.94 22.64 -11.44
CA LEU A 397 -10.60 21.72 -12.38
C LEU A 397 -11.24 22.54 -13.51
N THR A 398 -11.25 21.99 -14.71
CA THR A 398 -11.97 22.54 -15.86
C THR A 398 -13.36 21.89 -15.92
N ALA A 399 -14.41 22.72 -15.94
CA ALA A 399 -15.80 22.27 -15.78
C ALA A 399 -16.76 23.03 -16.71
N PRO A 400 -17.93 22.47 -17.06
CA PRO A 400 -18.91 23.16 -17.90
C PRO A 400 -19.56 24.36 -17.16
N PRO A 401 -20.23 25.28 -17.87
CA PRO A 401 -21.11 26.26 -17.25
C PRO A 401 -22.18 25.57 -16.39
N ALA A 402 -22.26 25.91 -15.11
CA ALA A 402 -23.12 25.23 -14.16
C ALA A 402 -24.60 25.33 -14.56
N GLY A 403 -25.28 24.18 -14.68
CA GLY A 403 -26.64 24.08 -15.22
C GLY A 403 -26.71 23.79 -16.73
N ASN A 404 -25.58 23.75 -17.43
CA ASN A 404 -25.45 23.28 -18.80
C ASN A 404 -24.30 22.26 -18.94
N PRO A 405 -24.49 21.00 -18.51
CA PRO A 405 -23.43 19.99 -18.51
C PRO A 405 -22.95 19.57 -19.92
N VAL A 406 -23.74 19.84 -20.97
CA VAL A 406 -23.44 19.48 -22.37
C VAL A 406 -22.99 20.71 -23.17
N ALA A 407 -22.31 21.65 -22.53
CA ALA A 407 -21.81 22.85 -23.18
C ALA A 407 -20.65 22.55 -24.16
N PRO A 408 -20.53 23.29 -25.28
CA PRO A 408 -19.37 23.23 -26.17
C PRO A 408 -18.05 23.42 -25.43
N HIS A 409 -16.98 22.74 -25.86
CA HIS A 409 -15.70 22.73 -25.15
C HIS A 409 -15.11 24.12 -24.88
N GLY A 410 -15.36 25.11 -25.74
CA GLY A 410 -14.92 26.50 -25.55
C GLY A 410 -15.65 27.26 -24.44
N ASP A 411 -16.80 26.77 -23.97
CA ASP A 411 -17.55 27.34 -22.84
C ASP A 411 -17.12 26.75 -21.48
N TRP A 412 -16.35 25.65 -21.48
CA TRP A 412 -15.83 25.05 -20.25
C TRP A 412 -14.77 25.96 -19.63
N LYS A 413 -14.82 26.07 -18.29
CA LYS A 413 -14.00 27.01 -17.54
C LYS A 413 -13.13 26.28 -16.54
N HIS A 414 -11.83 26.53 -16.67
CA HIS A 414 -10.87 26.30 -15.63
C HIS A 414 -11.27 27.15 -14.41
N SER A 415 -11.43 26.52 -13.24
CA SER A 415 -11.95 27.16 -12.02
C SER A 415 -11.38 26.49 -10.78
N GLN A 416 -11.29 27.23 -9.68
CA GLN A 416 -10.88 26.66 -8.40
C GLN A 416 -12.05 25.90 -7.78
N PHE A 417 -11.78 24.69 -7.30
CA PHE A 417 -12.70 23.84 -6.55
C PHE A 417 -12.14 23.58 -5.15
N VAL A 418 -13.05 23.33 -4.20
CA VAL A 418 -12.72 22.94 -2.83
C VAL A 418 -13.59 21.77 -2.38
N LEU A 419 -13.00 20.88 -1.59
CA LEU A 419 -13.64 19.72 -0.99
C LEU A 419 -13.59 19.86 0.53
N ASN A 420 -14.75 19.91 1.19
CA ASN A 420 -14.87 19.80 2.64
C ASN A 420 -15.45 18.42 3.02
N HIS A 421 -15.99 18.30 4.25
CA HIS A 421 -16.62 17.05 4.72
C HIS A 421 -18.09 16.88 4.26
N GLU A 422 -18.66 17.87 3.56
CA GLU A 422 -20.07 17.91 3.14
C GLU A 422 -20.24 17.88 1.61
N CYS A 423 -19.36 18.56 0.86
CA CYS A 423 -19.47 18.74 -0.58
C CYS A 423 -18.12 19.00 -1.28
N LEU A 424 -18.10 18.70 -2.58
CA LEU A 424 -17.20 19.33 -3.56
C LEU A 424 -17.91 20.55 -4.14
N ARG A 425 -17.26 21.72 -4.18
CA ARG A 425 -17.84 22.94 -4.75
C ARG A 425 -16.85 23.79 -5.53
N GLN A 426 -17.32 24.40 -6.61
CA GLN A 426 -16.64 25.46 -7.34
C GLN A 426 -16.65 26.76 -6.50
N MET A 427 -15.53 27.47 -6.43
CA MET A 427 -15.42 28.77 -5.76
C MET A 427 -15.80 29.93 -6.69
N ASN A 428 -16.38 30.98 -6.11
CA ASN A 428 -16.63 32.23 -6.80
C ASN A 428 -15.39 33.14 -6.83
N GLU A 429 -15.30 34.04 -7.82
CA GLU A 429 -14.18 34.98 -7.99
C GLU A 429 -13.87 35.82 -6.72
N VAL A 430 -14.89 36.09 -5.88
CA VAL A 430 -14.73 36.85 -4.63
C VAL A 430 -14.07 35.99 -3.54
N GLU A 431 -14.46 34.72 -3.41
CA GLU A 431 -13.89 33.76 -2.46
C GLU A 431 -12.44 33.41 -2.84
N GLN A 432 -12.18 33.20 -4.13
CA GLN A 432 -10.85 32.97 -4.69
C GLN A 432 -9.88 34.14 -4.40
N ARG A 433 -10.35 35.39 -4.51
CA ARG A 433 -9.56 36.58 -4.14
C ARG A 433 -9.33 36.68 -2.63
N GLN A 434 -10.28 36.23 -1.79
CA GLN A 434 -10.12 36.21 -0.34
C GLN A 434 -9.12 35.14 0.14
N LEU A 435 -9.10 33.94 -0.46
CA LEU A 435 -8.02 32.96 -0.21
C LEU A 435 -6.64 33.49 -0.64
N SER A 436 -6.61 34.31 -1.70
CA SER A 436 -5.37 34.87 -2.26
C SER A 436 -4.81 36.07 -1.46
N GLN A 437 -5.49 36.56 -0.43
CA GLN A 437 -5.12 37.79 0.28
C GLN A 437 -5.20 37.64 1.80
N ASN A 438 -4.04 37.62 2.46
CA ASN A 438 -3.94 37.67 3.92
C ASN A 438 -4.54 38.97 4.49
N LEU A 439 -5.76 38.86 5.03
CA LEU A 439 -6.45 39.79 5.94
C LEU A 439 -6.36 41.29 5.61
N SER A 440 -7.35 41.80 4.87
CA SER A 440 -7.85 43.17 5.10
C SER A 440 -9.36 43.26 4.84
N SER A 441 -10.02 44.20 5.51
CA SER A 441 -11.49 44.22 5.65
C SER A 441 -12.22 45.05 4.60
N LYS A 442 -13.32 44.52 4.03
CA LYS A 442 -14.70 44.96 4.34
C LYS A 442 -15.77 44.26 3.50
N SER A 443 -16.99 44.25 4.04
CA SER A 443 -18.20 43.80 3.33
C SER A 443 -18.59 44.77 2.20
N LEU A 444 -18.98 44.22 1.05
CA LEU A 444 -19.89 44.83 0.10
C LEU A 444 -20.83 43.74 -0.46
N ASP A 445 -22.13 43.93 -0.28
CA ASP A 445 -23.14 43.16 -1.02
C ASP A 445 -23.10 43.57 -2.50
N THR A 446 -22.97 42.61 -3.42
CA THR A 446 -23.65 42.72 -4.72
C THR A 446 -24.00 41.34 -5.29
N GLN A 447 -25.27 41.18 -5.61
CA GLN A 447 -25.92 39.93 -6.01
C GLN A 447 -25.49 39.45 -7.40
N MET A 448 -24.77 38.34 -7.48
CA MET A 448 -24.56 37.56 -8.71
C MET A 448 -24.59 36.06 -8.41
N ASN A 449 -25.79 35.50 -8.27
CA ASN A 449 -26.00 34.05 -8.31
C ASN A 449 -25.81 33.54 -9.75
N LYS A 450 -24.55 33.51 -10.22
CA LYS A 450 -24.15 32.49 -11.19
C LYS A 450 -24.24 31.16 -10.46
N SER A 451 -24.86 30.17 -11.07
CA SER A 451 -24.76 28.80 -10.61
C SER A 451 -23.28 28.43 -10.48
N ALA A 452 -22.92 27.84 -9.34
CA ALA A 452 -21.62 27.22 -9.10
C ALA A 452 -21.85 25.71 -9.06
N ILE A 453 -20.93 24.92 -9.63
CA ILE A 453 -21.04 23.47 -9.53
C ILE A 453 -20.84 23.06 -8.06
N LYS A 454 -21.82 22.33 -7.52
CA LYS A 454 -21.78 21.75 -6.18
C LYS A 454 -22.21 20.29 -6.30
N VAL A 455 -21.45 19.40 -5.66
CA VAL A 455 -21.78 17.98 -5.49
C VAL A 455 -21.73 17.70 -4.00
N ASP A 456 -22.89 17.45 -3.40
CA ASP A 456 -23.00 17.05 -2.00
C ASP A 456 -22.56 15.58 -1.85
N ILE A 457 -21.76 15.29 -0.82
CA ILE A 457 -21.22 13.94 -0.57
C ILE A 457 -22.32 12.88 -0.37
N PRO A 458 -23.46 13.17 0.29
CA PRO A 458 -24.60 12.24 0.35
C PRO A 458 -25.23 11.89 -0.99
N ASP A 459 -25.09 12.75 -2.01
CA ASP A 459 -25.70 12.56 -3.33
C ASP A 459 -24.86 11.69 -4.27
N ILE A 460 -23.60 11.39 -3.91
CA ILE A 460 -22.67 10.61 -4.73
C ILE A 460 -23.07 9.13 -4.77
N VAL A 461 -23.16 8.59 -5.98
CA VAL A 461 -23.40 7.17 -6.27
C VAL A 461 -22.09 6.47 -6.66
N SER A 462 -21.31 7.08 -7.55
CA SER A 462 -20.01 6.57 -7.99
C SER A 462 -19.06 7.69 -8.40
N VAL A 463 -17.77 7.38 -8.39
CA VAL A 463 -16.70 8.27 -8.87
C VAL A 463 -15.79 7.43 -9.76
N SER A 464 -15.59 7.83 -11.01
CA SER A 464 -14.73 7.15 -11.99
C SER A 464 -13.79 8.13 -12.69
N ALA A 465 -12.61 7.64 -13.11
CA ALA A 465 -11.92 8.29 -14.23
C ALA A 465 -12.81 8.20 -15.48
N CYS A 466 -12.74 9.20 -16.36
CA CYS A 466 -13.57 9.28 -17.56
C CYS A 466 -12.70 9.56 -18.79
N ALA A 467 -12.93 8.77 -19.85
CA ALA A 467 -12.28 8.89 -21.15
C ALA A 467 -13.31 9.08 -22.29
N ASP A 468 -14.47 9.65 -21.96
CA ASP A 468 -15.54 9.95 -22.92
C ASP A 468 -15.08 11.00 -23.93
N LEU A 469 -15.15 10.65 -25.22
CA LEU A 469 -14.67 11.46 -26.34
C LEU A 469 -15.52 12.73 -26.59
N THR A 470 -16.65 12.88 -25.91
CA THR A 470 -17.48 14.10 -25.92
C THR A 470 -16.98 15.16 -24.93
N LEU A 471 -16.08 14.82 -24.01
CA LEU A 471 -15.46 15.77 -23.08
C LEU A 471 -14.31 16.53 -23.75
N PRO A 472 -13.95 17.74 -23.27
CA PRO A 472 -12.72 18.40 -23.68
C PRO A 472 -11.47 17.52 -23.39
N PRO A 473 -10.39 17.63 -24.19
CA PRO A 473 -9.19 16.82 -23.97
C PRO A 473 -8.53 17.07 -22.60
N GLY A 474 -8.35 16.02 -21.81
CA GLY A 474 -7.70 16.08 -20.51
C GLY A 474 -7.90 14.80 -19.68
N ALA A 475 -7.53 14.85 -18.40
CA ALA A 475 -7.77 13.75 -17.47
C ALA A 475 -9.18 13.88 -16.86
N GLY A 476 -10.16 13.20 -17.47
CA GLY A 476 -11.57 13.31 -17.11
C GLY A 476 -11.93 12.62 -15.80
N LEU A 477 -12.85 13.24 -15.05
CA LEU A 477 -13.47 12.75 -13.83
C LEU A 477 -14.99 12.72 -14.05
N CYS A 478 -15.63 11.59 -13.79
CA CYS A 478 -17.08 11.51 -13.63
C CYS A 478 -17.43 11.31 -12.16
N ILE A 479 -18.39 12.09 -11.67
CA ILE A 479 -19.04 11.89 -10.38
C ILE A 479 -20.52 11.65 -10.66
N ASP A 480 -20.96 10.40 -10.58
CA ASP A 480 -22.37 10.06 -10.69
C ASP A 480 -23.07 10.48 -9.41
N THR A 481 -24.15 11.23 -9.54
CA THR A 481 -25.01 11.62 -8.42
C THR A 481 -26.44 11.12 -8.61
N ILE A 482 -27.23 11.11 -7.54
CA ILE A 482 -28.68 10.87 -7.61
C ILE A 482 -29.43 11.88 -8.51
N GLN A 483 -28.80 13.00 -8.87
CA GLN A 483 -29.33 14.03 -9.77
C GLN A 483 -28.82 13.89 -11.22
N GLY A 484 -27.88 12.97 -11.48
CA GLY A 484 -27.20 12.78 -12.77
C GLY A 484 -25.66 12.88 -12.66
N PRO A 485 -24.93 12.58 -13.75
CA PRO A 485 -23.46 12.65 -13.77
C PRO A 485 -22.95 14.09 -13.84
N VAL A 486 -21.88 14.36 -13.09
CA VAL A 486 -21.12 15.62 -13.13
C VAL A 486 -19.73 15.33 -13.68
N PHE A 487 -19.43 15.92 -14.84
CA PHE A 487 -18.14 15.77 -15.52
C PHE A 487 -17.22 16.95 -15.22
N LEU A 488 -15.98 16.64 -14.85
CA LEU A 488 -14.91 17.58 -14.51
C LEU A 488 -13.62 17.09 -15.19
N ILE A 489 -12.66 17.99 -15.44
CA ILE A 489 -11.35 17.64 -16.03
C ILE A 489 -10.24 18.17 -15.14
N ALA A 490 -9.31 17.30 -14.77
CA ALA A 490 -8.09 17.68 -14.07
C ALA A 490 -6.96 18.06 -15.04
N GLU A 491 -6.01 18.85 -14.53
CA GLU A 491 -4.86 19.37 -15.29
C GLU A 491 -3.91 18.28 -15.77
N SER A 492 -3.85 17.15 -15.05
CA SER A 492 -3.05 15.97 -15.37
C SER A 492 -3.69 14.70 -14.79
N TRP A 493 -3.18 13.52 -15.16
CA TRP A 493 -3.64 12.24 -14.62
C TRP A 493 -3.30 12.08 -13.13
N GLU A 494 -2.18 12.68 -12.68
CA GLU A 494 -1.75 12.73 -11.29
C GLU A 494 -2.64 13.67 -10.45
N SER A 495 -3.10 14.77 -11.06
CA SER A 495 -4.08 15.69 -10.46
C SER A 495 -5.48 15.04 -10.39
N LEU A 496 -5.87 14.29 -11.43
CA LEU A 496 -7.09 13.47 -11.41
C LEU A 496 -7.06 12.47 -10.25
N ASP A 497 -5.99 11.67 -10.16
CA ASP A 497 -5.72 10.74 -9.05
C ASP A 497 -5.88 11.40 -7.68
N GLY A 498 -5.28 12.58 -7.47
CA GLY A 498 -5.34 13.32 -6.21
C GLY A 498 -6.74 13.85 -5.85
N TRP A 499 -7.56 14.20 -6.85
CA TRP A 499 -8.98 14.55 -6.65
C TRP A 499 -9.84 13.31 -6.40
N PHE A 500 -9.65 12.28 -7.20
CA PHE A 500 -10.36 11.01 -7.19
C PHE A 500 -10.22 10.28 -5.84
N ASP A 501 -8.99 10.17 -5.35
CA ASP A 501 -8.68 9.63 -4.03
C ASP A 501 -9.37 10.46 -2.93
N ALA A 502 -9.23 11.79 -2.96
CA ALA A 502 -9.78 12.66 -1.93
C ALA A 502 -11.31 12.59 -1.83
N ILE A 503 -12.03 12.63 -2.97
CA ILE A 503 -13.50 12.53 -2.98
C ILE A 503 -13.96 11.16 -2.46
N ARG A 504 -13.29 10.06 -2.89
CA ARG A 504 -13.59 8.71 -2.41
C ARG A 504 -13.34 8.53 -0.91
N LEU A 505 -12.28 9.14 -0.36
CA LEU A 505 -12.01 9.13 1.07
C LEU A 505 -13.10 9.88 1.86
N VAL A 506 -13.52 11.07 1.44
CA VAL A 506 -14.63 11.80 2.10
C VAL A 506 -15.94 11.02 2.04
N TYR A 507 -16.28 10.46 0.88
CA TYR A 507 -17.46 9.61 0.73
C TYR A 507 -17.43 8.39 1.65
N THR A 508 -16.27 7.73 1.77
CA THR A 508 -16.10 6.57 2.66
C THR A 508 -16.28 6.94 4.13
N ILE A 509 -15.73 8.09 4.54
CA ILE A 509 -15.88 8.64 5.90
C ILE A 509 -17.36 8.95 6.19
N PHE A 510 -18.08 9.53 5.24
CA PHE A 510 -19.52 9.74 5.32
C PHE A 510 -20.29 8.41 5.44
N ALA A 511 -20.04 7.45 4.54
CA ALA A 511 -20.69 6.14 4.53
C ALA A 511 -20.38 5.29 5.78
N ARG A 512 -19.28 5.58 6.50
CA ARG A 512 -18.95 4.98 7.81
C ARG A 512 -19.44 5.80 9.02
N GLY A 513 -20.20 6.87 8.81
CA GLY A 513 -20.75 7.70 9.88
C GLY A 513 -19.67 8.47 10.67
N LYS A 514 -18.63 8.95 9.97
CA LYS A 514 -17.46 9.65 10.55
C LYS A 514 -17.30 11.10 10.10
N THR A 515 -18.30 11.67 9.43
CA THR A 515 -18.31 13.07 8.95
C THR A 515 -17.92 14.07 10.05
N ASP A 516 -18.50 13.96 11.25
CA ASP A 516 -18.21 14.86 12.38
C ASP A 516 -16.73 14.82 12.82
N VAL A 517 -16.09 13.65 12.69
CA VAL A 517 -14.66 13.48 13.02
C VAL A 517 -13.81 14.21 11.98
N LEU A 518 -14.10 14.02 10.68
CA LEU A 518 -13.43 14.75 9.61
C LEU A 518 -13.68 16.26 9.67
N ALA A 519 -14.89 16.68 10.06
CA ALA A 519 -15.23 18.07 10.32
C ALA A 519 -14.28 18.66 11.37
N GLY A 520 -14.18 18.05 12.55
CA GLY A 520 -13.24 18.49 13.60
C GLY A 520 -11.77 18.52 13.16
N ILE A 521 -11.34 17.60 12.28
CA ILE A 521 -9.98 17.63 11.71
C ILE A 521 -9.75 18.88 10.86
N ILE A 522 -10.73 19.30 10.05
CA ILE A 522 -10.54 20.41 9.10
C ILE A 522 -11.02 21.78 9.61
N THR A 523 -11.96 21.87 10.55
CA THR A 523 -12.51 23.16 11.03
C THR A 523 -11.81 23.75 12.24
N GLY A 524 -11.25 22.93 13.14
CA GLY A 524 -10.66 23.39 14.41
C GLY A 524 -10.65 22.33 15.50
#